data_AF-A0A652L063-F1
#
_entry.id   AF-A0A652L063-F1
#
_cell.length_a   1.000
_cell.length_b   1.000
_cell.length_c   1.000
_cell.angle_alpha   90.00
_cell.angle_beta   90.00
_cell.angle_gamma   90.00
#
_symmetry.space_group_name_H-M   'P 1'
#
loop_
_entity.id
_entity.type
_entity.pdbx_description
1 polymer ?
#
loop_
_entity_poly.entity_id
_entity_poly.type
_entity_poly.pdbx_seq_one_letter_code
_entity_poly.pdbx_strand_id
1 'polypeptide(L)'
;MDEYVDSTVRGATESLWSALGGDPALLDRVSYGGPSGLLAARLPVMDLARATVAVAGLAAVERQGGAARVRVDDAAVATAFVSERHLRVDGRAPVSFAPLSRFWRAADGWVRTHANYPHHRAALLAALGVDGESAEAVAAAIAERPAVEVETAVYAAGGLAVALRTPREWAAHPQGREVAARPLLTAERLDDAAPVRDRRDGRPLRVLDLTRVIAGPVATRTLALLGADVLRIDPPHRPELPDQHTDTDIGKRTAALDLARPSDRRTLDELLDSADVLVTGYRPGALERFGLHRPGLVVARLSAWGDYGPWGERRGFDSLVQVASGIAVTEGSPEQPGALPAQALDHGSGYLLAAAVLRSLTEQDRDGGTRLVRLALAQTGHWLSTALPRYEPERHLAERDSPLGRLRYALSPVAYDGGPADWSRPPGLAGADAPEWLGS
;
A
#
# COMPACT_ATOMS: atom_id res chain seq x y z
N MET A 1 13.43 29.44 8.43
CA MET A 1 13.77 28.01 8.20
C MET A 1 12.50 27.24 7.89
N ASP A 2 11.48 27.38 8.74
CA ASP A 2 10.14 26.80 8.60
C ASP A 2 9.51 27.14 7.24
N GLU A 3 9.60 28.41 6.81
CA GLU A 3 9.15 28.92 5.51
C GLU A 3 9.71 28.15 4.29
N TYR A 4 10.91 27.57 4.40
CA TYR A 4 11.52 26.73 3.35
C TYR A 4 11.02 25.28 3.39
N VAL A 5 10.75 24.76 4.60
CA VAL A 5 10.15 23.42 4.80
C VAL A 5 8.71 23.40 4.30
N ASP A 6 7.91 24.42 4.65
CA ASP A 6 6.52 24.57 4.22
C ASP A 6 6.43 24.67 2.69
N SER A 7 7.29 25.46 2.04
CA SER A 7 7.36 25.55 0.57
C SER A 7 7.66 24.20 -0.12
N THR A 8 8.45 23.34 0.52
CA THR A 8 8.85 22.03 -0.04
C THR A 8 7.70 21.02 0.06
N VAL A 9 7.02 20.97 1.20
CA VAL A 9 5.84 20.10 1.40
C VAL A 9 4.67 20.53 0.52
N ARG A 10 4.43 21.85 0.39
CA ARG A 10 3.36 22.39 -0.45
C ARG A 10 3.59 22.05 -1.91
N GLY A 11 4.82 22.22 -2.42
CA GLY A 11 5.21 21.79 -3.78
C GLY A 11 5.09 20.28 -4.02
N ALA A 12 5.39 19.45 -3.02
CA ALA A 12 5.18 18.00 -3.10
C ALA A 12 3.67 17.65 -3.20
N THR A 13 2.82 18.32 -2.42
CA THR A 13 1.36 18.13 -2.46
C THR A 13 0.75 18.67 -3.76
N GLU A 14 1.21 19.82 -4.24
CA GLU A 14 0.87 20.38 -5.56
C GLU A 14 1.17 19.38 -6.69
N SER A 15 2.36 18.76 -6.66
CA SER A 15 2.76 17.73 -7.63
C SER A 15 1.82 16.51 -7.61
N LEU A 16 1.53 15.95 -6.43
CA LEU A 16 0.61 14.81 -6.30
C LEU A 16 -0.82 15.17 -6.71
N TRP A 17 -1.32 16.36 -6.31
CA TRP A 17 -2.68 16.79 -6.59
C TRP A 17 -2.89 17.09 -8.08
N SER A 18 -1.89 17.66 -8.75
CA SER A 18 -1.87 17.83 -10.20
C SER A 18 -1.83 16.48 -10.93
N ALA A 19 -1.05 15.51 -10.46
CA ALA A 19 -1.01 14.15 -11.02
C ALA A 19 -2.34 13.38 -10.85
N LEU A 20 -3.15 13.79 -9.85
CA LEU A 20 -4.49 13.28 -9.58
C LEU A 20 -5.62 14.02 -10.34
N GLY A 21 -5.28 15.02 -11.17
CA GLY A 21 -6.26 15.84 -11.91
C GLY A 21 -7.14 16.73 -11.00
N GLY A 22 -6.71 16.97 -9.76
CA GLY A 22 -7.46 17.70 -8.75
C GLY A 22 -7.51 19.21 -8.99
N ASP A 23 -8.56 19.87 -8.48
CA ASP A 23 -8.74 21.33 -8.59
C ASP A 23 -7.68 22.08 -7.77
N PRO A 24 -6.78 22.89 -8.39
CA PRO A 24 -5.77 23.65 -7.66
C PRO A 24 -6.34 24.61 -6.61
N ALA A 25 -7.59 25.09 -6.77
CA ALA A 25 -8.23 25.98 -5.79
C ALA A 25 -8.50 25.31 -4.43
N LEU A 26 -8.40 23.98 -4.34
CA LEU A 26 -8.51 23.25 -3.08
C LEU A 26 -7.19 23.15 -2.30
N LEU A 27 -6.04 23.48 -2.87
CA LEU A 27 -4.75 23.41 -2.17
C LEU A 27 -4.70 24.31 -0.93
N ASP A 28 -5.32 25.49 -0.97
CA ASP A 28 -5.43 26.41 0.19
C ASP A 28 -6.36 25.90 1.30
N ARG A 29 -7.01 24.74 1.10
CA ARG A 29 -7.75 24.03 2.16
C ARG A 29 -6.84 23.21 3.06
N VAL A 30 -5.60 22.91 2.65
CA VAL A 30 -4.64 22.15 3.48
C VAL A 30 -3.94 23.07 4.48
N SER A 31 -3.79 22.59 5.72
CA SER A 31 -2.87 23.15 6.70
C SER A 31 -2.03 22.04 7.33
N TYR A 32 -0.71 22.14 7.23
CA TYR A 32 0.24 21.27 7.93
C TYR A 32 0.47 21.78 9.36
N GLY A 33 0.88 20.90 10.26
CA GLY A 33 1.25 21.29 11.61
C GLY A 33 1.65 20.12 12.48
N GLY A 34 1.89 20.41 13.76
CA GLY A 34 2.43 19.45 14.71
C GLY A 34 3.96 19.55 14.83
N PRO A 35 4.62 18.48 15.27
CA PRO A 35 6.02 18.50 15.68
C PRO A 35 6.97 18.30 14.50
N SER A 36 7.98 19.17 14.42
CA SER A 36 8.83 19.32 13.24
C SER A 36 9.71 18.10 12.96
N GLY A 37 9.39 17.43 11.86
CA GLY A 37 10.13 16.28 11.38
C GLY A 37 9.71 14.99 12.05
N LEU A 38 9.54 13.95 11.25
CA LEU A 38 9.30 12.60 11.72
C LEU A 38 9.83 11.62 10.67
N LEU A 39 9.88 10.32 11.03
CA LEU A 39 10.34 9.28 10.12
C LEU A 39 11.73 9.62 9.50
N ALA A 40 12.68 10.05 10.34
CA ALA A 40 14.03 10.46 9.90
C ALA A 40 14.75 9.39 9.08
N ALA A 41 14.84 9.67 7.79
CA ALA A 41 15.70 9.02 6.82
C ALA A 41 16.57 10.11 6.17
N ARG A 42 17.51 9.71 5.31
CA ARG A 42 18.18 10.63 4.38
C ARG A 42 17.24 11.09 3.26
N LEU A 43 16.20 10.30 2.99
CA LEU A 43 15.06 10.62 2.14
C LEU A 43 13.85 11.19 2.94
N PRO A 44 12.93 11.95 2.31
CA PRO A 44 11.76 12.58 2.92
C PRO A 44 10.63 11.58 3.09
N VAL A 45 10.84 10.60 3.97
CA VAL A 45 9.72 9.77 4.37
C VAL A 45 8.61 10.62 4.99
N MET A 46 8.95 11.75 5.62
CA MET A 46 7.95 12.69 6.12
C MET A 46 7.19 13.44 5.03
N ASP A 47 7.86 14.01 4.02
CA ASP A 47 7.15 14.83 3.03
C ASP A 47 6.34 13.98 2.05
N LEU A 48 6.78 12.74 1.79
CA LEU A 48 5.92 11.70 1.19
C LEU A 48 4.68 11.43 2.04
N ALA A 49 4.86 11.21 3.34
CA ALA A 49 3.76 10.88 4.23
C ALA A 49 2.76 12.05 4.36
N ARG A 50 3.26 13.29 4.52
CA ARG A 50 2.47 14.53 4.50
C ARG A 50 1.69 14.68 3.20
N ALA A 51 2.36 14.63 2.06
CA ALA A 51 1.74 14.92 0.77
C ALA A 51 0.72 13.86 0.34
N THR A 52 1.00 12.57 0.56
CA THR A 52 0.07 11.48 0.24
C THR A 52 -1.17 11.48 1.13
N VAL A 53 -1.03 11.79 2.42
CA VAL A 53 -2.18 12.00 3.32
C VAL A 53 -2.95 13.29 2.94
N ALA A 54 -2.25 14.37 2.59
CA ALA A 54 -2.88 15.62 2.17
C ALA A 54 -3.79 15.43 0.95
N VAL A 55 -3.33 14.74 -0.11
CA VAL A 55 -4.15 14.50 -1.29
C VAL A 55 -5.29 13.50 -1.06
N ALA A 56 -5.13 12.55 -0.14
CA ALA A 56 -6.23 11.70 0.30
C ALA A 56 -7.32 12.51 1.02
N GLY A 57 -6.93 13.46 1.87
CA GLY A 57 -7.84 14.42 2.50
C GLY A 57 -8.52 15.34 1.48
N LEU A 58 -7.77 15.89 0.52
CA LEU A 58 -8.32 16.75 -0.54
C LEU A 58 -9.33 16.01 -1.42
N ALA A 59 -9.03 14.76 -1.82
CA ALA A 59 -9.95 13.95 -2.60
C ALA A 59 -11.25 13.62 -1.84
N ALA A 60 -11.17 13.38 -0.53
CA ALA A 60 -12.34 13.21 0.33
C ALA A 60 -13.17 14.49 0.46
N VAL A 61 -12.50 15.64 0.63
CA VAL A 61 -13.14 16.96 0.76
C VAL A 61 -13.78 17.41 -0.56
N GLU A 62 -13.13 17.25 -1.72
CA GLU A 62 -13.74 17.54 -3.03
C GLU A 62 -15.01 16.67 -3.24
N ARG A 63 -14.93 15.39 -2.91
CA ARG A 63 -16.04 14.44 -3.03
C ARG A 63 -17.26 14.82 -2.16
N GLN A 64 -17.04 15.58 -1.08
CA GLN A 64 -18.07 16.13 -0.21
C GLN A 64 -18.48 17.57 -0.56
N GLY A 65 -17.97 18.14 -1.66
CA GLY A 65 -18.32 19.48 -2.15
C GLY A 65 -17.30 20.59 -1.86
N GLY A 66 -16.08 20.27 -1.41
CA GLY A 66 -14.94 21.19 -1.37
C GLY A 66 -14.91 22.21 -0.21
N ALA A 67 -15.90 22.19 0.69
CA ALA A 67 -16.07 23.24 1.70
C ALA A 67 -15.11 23.14 2.90
N ALA A 68 -14.82 21.92 3.38
CA ALA A 68 -14.02 21.66 4.57
C ALA A 68 -12.52 22.01 4.39
N ARG A 69 -11.77 22.07 5.50
CA ARG A 69 -10.30 22.19 5.49
C ARG A 69 -9.66 20.86 5.89
N VAL A 70 -8.52 20.53 5.29
CA VAL A 70 -7.72 19.33 5.55
C VAL A 70 -6.63 19.70 6.56
N ARG A 71 -6.52 18.95 7.66
CA ARG A 71 -5.43 19.11 8.63
C ARG A 71 -4.49 17.93 8.56
N VAL A 72 -3.22 18.22 8.31
CA VAL A 72 -2.14 17.23 8.27
C VAL A 72 -1.28 17.45 9.51
N ASP A 73 -1.61 16.74 10.60
CA ASP A 73 -0.76 16.70 11.78
C ASP A 73 0.36 15.67 11.55
N ASP A 74 1.60 16.13 11.59
CA ASP A 74 2.80 15.33 11.34
C ASP A 74 2.88 14.08 12.24
N ALA A 75 2.43 14.20 13.48
CA ALA A 75 2.49 13.13 14.46
C ALA A 75 1.42 12.07 14.22
N ALA A 76 0.22 12.45 13.75
CA ALA A 76 -0.78 11.50 13.25
C ALA A 76 -0.24 10.74 12.03
N VAL A 77 0.29 11.49 11.05
CA VAL A 77 0.90 10.96 9.81
C VAL A 77 1.97 9.93 10.12
N ALA A 78 2.93 10.25 10.99
CA ALA A 78 4.02 9.35 11.30
C ALA A 78 3.58 8.11 12.08
N THR A 79 2.70 8.29 13.07
CA THR A 79 2.16 7.17 13.87
C THR A 79 1.40 6.17 13.00
N ALA A 80 0.69 6.66 11.98
CA ALA A 80 0.01 5.82 11.00
C ALA A 80 0.94 5.16 9.96
N PHE A 81 2.14 5.71 9.73
CA PHE A 81 3.19 5.14 8.86
C PHE A 81 4.08 4.10 9.58
N VAL A 82 3.98 3.98 10.90
CA VAL A 82 4.62 2.93 11.71
C VAL A 82 3.62 2.21 12.62
N SER A 83 2.37 2.07 12.16
CA SER A 83 1.27 1.51 12.96
C SER A 83 1.56 0.09 13.46
N GLU A 84 2.35 -0.69 12.70
CA GLU A 84 2.79 -2.03 13.06
C GLU A 84 3.60 -2.08 14.36
N ARG A 85 4.26 -0.97 14.73
CA ARG A 85 5.10 -0.88 15.94
C ARG A 85 4.30 -0.50 17.18
N HIS A 86 3.16 0.16 16.98
CA HIS A 86 2.27 0.60 18.04
C HIS A 86 1.15 -0.39 18.32
N LEU A 87 0.76 -1.22 17.33
CA LEU A 87 -0.20 -2.29 17.48
C LEU A 87 0.16 -3.19 18.68
N ARG A 88 -0.80 -3.41 19.59
CA ARG A 88 -0.73 -4.46 20.61
C ARG A 88 -2.01 -5.28 20.59
N VAL A 89 -1.86 -6.59 20.79
CA VAL A 89 -2.94 -7.55 20.96
C VAL A 89 -2.73 -8.21 22.32
N ASP A 90 -3.60 -7.90 23.28
CA ASP A 90 -3.47 -8.35 24.69
C ASP A 90 -2.06 -8.12 25.28
N GLY A 91 -1.48 -6.95 24.97
CA GLY A 91 -0.13 -6.54 25.37
C GLY A 91 1.01 -7.12 24.52
N ARG A 92 0.78 -8.17 23.73
CA ARG A 92 1.78 -8.73 22.79
C ARG A 92 2.03 -7.77 21.63
N ALA A 93 3.29 -7.61 21.24
CA ALA A 93 3.69 -6.92 20.00
C ALA A 93 3.66 -7.87 18.78
N PRO A 94 3.34 -7.38 17.58
CA PRO A 94 3.35 -8.19 16.35
C PRO A 94 4.76 -8.54 15.87
N VAL A 95 4.87 -9.61 15.08
CA VAL A 95 6.10 -10.02 14.39
C VAL A 95 6.07 -9.49 12.95
N SER A 96 6.82 -8.42 12.66
CA SER A 96 6.83 -7.76 11.34
C SER A 96 7.65 -8.48 10.25
N PHE A 97 8.73 -9.17 10.63
CA PHE A 97 9.56 -9.95 9.70
C PHE A 97 9.93 -11.31 10.28
N ALA A 98 9.83 -12.35 9.44
CA ALA A 98 10.35 -13.68 9.74
C ALA A 98 11.90 -13.67 9.72
N PRO A 99 12.59 -14.58 10.45
CA PRO A 99 14.06 -14.59 10.53
C PRO A 99 14.78 -14.68 9.18
N LEU A 100 14.18 -15.35 8.20
CA LEU A 100 14.71 -15.47 6.83
C LEU A 100 14.28 -14.33 5.88
N SER A 101 13.68 -13.25 6.40
CA SER A 101 13.33 -12.02 5.66
C SER A 101 14.29 -10.89 6.00
N ARG A 102 15.57 -11.04 5.63
CA ARG A 102 16.67 -10.14 6.01
C ARG A 102 17.60 -9.83 4.84
N PHE A 103 18.63 -9.04 5.09
CA PHE A 103 19.79 -8.93 4.21
C PHE A 103 20.76 -10.12 4.45
N TRP A 104 21.38 -10.56 3.37
CA TRP A 104 22.40 -11.61 3.33
C TRP A 104 23.58 -11.16 2.49
N ARG A 105 24.80 -11.47 2.93
CA ARG A 105 26.01 -11.19 2.16
C ARG A 105 26.10 -12.22 1.03
N ALA A 106 26.27 -11.74 -0.19
CA ALA A 106 26.56 -12.53 -1.39
C ALA A 106 28.03 -12.35 -1.80
N ALA A 107 28.50 -13.14 -2.77
CA ALA A 107 29.90 -13.13 -3.20
C ALA A 107 30.38 -11.75 -3.70
N ASP A 108 29.47 -10.99 -4.33
CA ASP A 108 29.71 -9.69 -4.98
C ASP A 108 29.00 -8.51 -4.29
N GLY A 109 28.20 -8.75 -3.25
CA GLY A 109 27.36 -7.70 -2.64
C GLY A 109 26.38 -8.20 -1.59
N TRP A 110 25.12 -7.80 -1.72
CA TRP A 110 24.03 -8.14 -0.79
C TRP A 110 22.77 -8.57 -1.51
N VAL A 111 22.01 -9.46 -0.86
CA VAL A 111 20.67 -9.90 -1.29
C VAL A 111 19.68 -9.64 -0.16
N ARG A 112 18.52 -9.06 -0.49
CA ARG A 112 17.37 -8.96 0.41
C ARG A 112 16.37 -10.05 0.08
N THR A 113 16.10 -10.96 1.02
CA THR A 113 15.04 -11.97 0.88
C THR A 113 13.74 -11.49 1.50
N HIS A 114 12.61 -12.04 1.04
CA HIS A 114 11.31 -11.87 1.67
C HIS A 114 10.59 -13.22 1.85
N ALA A 115 10.77 -13.82 3.03
CA ALA A 115 10.30 -15.15 3.41
C ALA A 115 9.22 -15.12 4.52
N ASN A 116 8.49 -14.00 4.69
CA ASN A 116 7.46 -13.84 5.74
C ASN A 116 6.33 -14.88 5.62
N TYR A 117 6.03 -15.34 4.41
CA TYR A 117 5.01 -16.37 4.16
C TYR A 117 5.65 -17.75 4.01
N PRO A 118 5.06 -18.83 4.55
CA PRO A 118 5.61 -20.19 4.46
C PRO A 118 5.94 -20.64 3.03
N HIS A 119 5.10 -20.29 2.05
CA HIS A 119 5.35 -20.65 0.64
C HIS A 119 6.49 -19.85 0.00
N HIS A 120 6.74 -18.60 0.41
CA HIS A 120 7.93 -17.85 -0.02
C HIS A 120 9.20 -18.38 0.66
N ARG A 121 9.10 -18.84 1.91
CA ARG A 121 10.21 -19.46 2.64
C ARG A 121 10.61 -20.81 2.05
N ALA A 122 9.65 -21.69 1.79
CA ALA A 122 9.90 -22.98 1.14
C ALA A 122 10.57 -22.81 -0.24
N ALA A 123 10.11 -21.84 -1.04
CA ALA A 123 10.71 -21.55 -2.34
C ALA A 123 12.11 -20.92 -2.26
N LEU A 124 12.40 -20.10 -1.23
CA LEU A 124 13.76 -19.62 -0.95
C LEU A 124 14.71 -20.77 -0.61
N LEU A 125 14.30 -21.67 0.28
CA LEU A 125 15.10 -22.81 0.72
C LEU A 125 15.38 -23.79 -0.44
N ALA A 126 14.35 -24.10 -1.24
CA ALA A 126 14.49 -24.92 -2.44
C ALA A 126 15.43 -24.31 -3.50
N ALA A 127 15.44 -22.98 -3.68
CA ALA A 127 16.33 -22.29 -4.61
C ALA A 127 17.81 -22.21 -4.15
N LEU A 128 18.05 -22.49 -2.87
CA LEU A 128 19.38 -22.53 -2.26
C LEU A 128 19.87 -23.96 -2.00
N GLY A 129 19.02 -24.98 -2.13
CA GLY A 129 19.36 -26.36 -1.79
C GLY A 129 19.56 -26.57 -0.27
N VAL A 130 18.90 -25.77 0.56
CA VAL A 130 19.06 -25.79 2.03
C VAL A 130 17.90 -26.54 2.69
N ASP A 131 18.22 -27.62 3.41
CA ASP A 131 17.27 -28.33 4.25
C ASP A 131 17.04 -27.60 5.59
N GLY A 132 15.78 -27.60 6.06
CA GLY A 132 15.37 -26.95 7.30
C GLY A 132 15.36 -25.41 7.21
N GLU A 133 15.36 -24.73 8.37
CA GLU A 133 15.23 -23.26 8.45
C GLU A 133 16.47 -22.57 9.08
N SER A 134 17.65 -23.20 9.00
CA SER A 134 18.90 -22.62 9.53
C SER A 134 19.28 -21.35 8.77
N ALA A 135 19.43 -20.25 9.51
CA ALA A 135 19.92 -18.99 8.96
C ALA A 135 21.40 -19.07 8.56
N GLU A 136 22.15 -19.98 9.18
CA GLU A 136 23.58 -20.22 8.96
C GLU A 136 23.79 -20.95 7.63
N ALA A 137 22.99 -21.99 7.35
CA ALA A 137 23.00 -22.69 6.07
C ALA A 137 22.53 -21.78 4.91
N VAL A 138 21.48 -20.97 5.14
CA VAL A 138 21.04 -19.94 4.17
C VAL A 138 22.12 -18.89 3.94
N ALA A 139 22.86 -18.46 4.98
CA ALA A 139 23.96 -17.52 4.82
C ALA A 139 25.11 -18.11 3.98
N ALA A 140 25.51 -19.37 4.24
CA ALA A 140 26.54 -20.04 3.46
C ALA A 140 26.16 -20.18 1.98
N ALA A 141 24.96 -20.70 1.69
CA ALA A 141 24.46 -20.91 0.34
C ALA A 141 24.27 -19.62 -0.48
N ILE A 142 24.13 -18.46 0.18
CA ILE A 142 24.10 -17.14 -0.49
C ILE A 142 25.51 -16.56 -0.64
N ALA A 143 26.39 -16.73 0.35
CA ALA A 143 27.74 -16.15 0.35
C ALA A 143 28.64 -16.66 -0.79
N GLU A 144 28.43 -17.89 -1.26
CA GLU A 144 29.17 -18.50 -2.37
C GLU A 144 28.70 -18.03 -3.77
N ARG A 145 27.60 -17.29 -3.87
CA ARG A 145 26.91 -17.00 -5.14
C ARG A 145 26.82 -15.50 -5.44
N PRO A 146 26.85 -15.05 -6.70
CA PRO A 146 26.55 -13.67 -7.09
C PRO A 146 25.12 -13.27 -6.73
N ALA A 147 24.92 -12.04 -6.25
CA ALA A 147 23.64 -11.55 -5.75
C ALA A 147 22.51 -11.63 -6.79
N VAL A 148 22.84 -11.34 -8.06
CA VAL A 148 21.89 -11.40 -9.18
C VAL A 148 21.54 -12.84 -9.57
N GLU A 149 22.46 -13.80 -9.34
CA GLU A 149 22.17 -15.23 -9.55
C GLU A 149 21.19 -15.74 -8.49
N VAL A 150 21.39 -15.35 -7.22
CA VAL A 150 20.46 -15.67 -6.13
C VAL A 150 19.09 -15.04 -6.35
N GLU A 151 19.01 -13.76 -6.75
CA GLU A 151 17.75 -13.13 -7.18
C GLU A 151 17.05 -13.98 -8.26
N THR A 152 17.79 -14.38 -9.31
CA THR A 152 17.25 -15.10 -10.47
C THR A 152 16.74 -16.49 -10.08
N ALA A 153 17.53 -17.25 -9.34
CA ALA A 153 17.18 -18.60 -8.89
C ALA A 153 15.98 -18.60 -7.92
N VAL A 154 15.95 -17.66 -6.96
CA VAL A 154 14.85 -17.56 -6.00
C VAL A 154 13.55 -17.12 -6.66
N TYR A 155 13.58 -16.17 -7.62
CA TYR A 155 12.38 -15.82 -8.39
C TYR A 155 11.90 -16.99 -9.28
N ALA A 156 12.81 -17.75 -9.89
CA ALA A 156 12.47 -18.92 -10.71
C ALA A 156 11.80 -20.04 -9.90
N ALA A 157 12.24 -20.28 -8.67
CA ALA A 157 11.58 -21.20 -7.73
C ALA A 157 10.24 -20.68 -7.16
N GLY A 158 9.86 -19.43 -7.45
CA GLY A 158 8.64 -18.82 -6.92
C GLY A 158 8.81 -18.13 -5.55
N GLY A 159 10.02 -18.03 -5.03
CA GLY A 159 10.34 -17.23 -3.84
C GLY A 159 10.42 -15.74 -4.17
N LEU A 160 11.02 -14.97 -3.26
CA LEU A 160 11.44 -13.59 -3.52
C LEU A 160 12.81 -13.30 -2.87
N ALA A 161 13.75 -12.90 -3.70
CA ALA A 161 15.01 -12.28 -3.31
C ALA A 161 15.37 -11.21 -4.34
N VAL A 162 15.99 -10.11 -3.91
CA VAL A 162 16.42 -9.00 -4.78
C VAL A 162 17.87 -8.64 -4.44
N ALA A 163 18.71 -8.55 -5.47
CA ALA A 163 20.09 -8.07 -5.35
C ALA A 163 20.09 -6.56 -5.03
N LEU A 164 20.93 -6.15 -4.08
CA LEU A 164 21.18 -4.74 -3.79
C LEU A 164 21.75 -4.05 -5.03
N ARG A 165 21.20 -2.89 -5.37
CA ARG A 165 21.65 -2.03 -6.46
C ARG A 165 21.85 -0.62 -5.94
N THR A 166 22.87 0.08 -6.41
CA THR A 166 23.03 1.52 -6.19
C THR A 166 22.00 2.30 -7.02
N PRO A 167 21.72 3.59 -6.70
CA PRO A 167 20.86 4.43 -7.54
C PRO A 167 21.32 4.53 -9.01
N ARG A 168 22.65 4.48 -9.24
CA ARG A 168 23.25 4.48 -10.60
C ARG A 168 22.95 3.18 -11.35
N GLU A 169 23.04 2.03 -10.69
CA GLU A 169 22.72 0.74 -11.29
C GLU A 169 21.23 0.59 -11.54
N TRP A 170 20.38 1.12 -10.65
CA TRP A 170 18.94 1.16 -10.89
C TRP A 170 18.57 2.01 -12.10
N ALA A 171 19.10 3.23 -12.21
CA ALA A 171 18.90 4.07 -13.40
C ALA A 171 19.44 3.43 -14.69
N ALA A 172 20.49 2.63 -14.60
CA ALA A 172 21.01 1.85 -15.72
C ALA A 172 20.17 0.60 -16.04
N HIS A 173 19.50 -0.01 -15.06
CA HIS A 173 18.73 -1.23 -15.17
C HIS A 173 17.43 -1.04 -15.97
N PRO A 174 17.02 -1.98 -16.85
CA PRO A 174 15.85 -1.78 -17.71
C PRO A 174 14.56 -1.43 -16.94
N GLN A 175 14.24 -2.12 -15.84
CA GLN A 175 13.04 -1.78 -15.05
C GLN A 175 13.12 -0.36 -14.44
N GLY A 176 14.30 0.11 -14.05
CA GLY A 176 14.46 1.45 -13.47
C GLY A 176 14.25 2.55 -14.52
N ARG A 177 14.69 2.30 -15.77
CA ARG A 177 14.35 3.17 -16.91
C ARG A 177 12.85 3.19 -17.19
N GLU A 178 12.19 2.03 -17.19
CA GLU A 178 10.75 1.95 -17.41
C GLU A 178 9.94 2.65 -16.30
N VAL A 179 10.41 2.61 -15.05
CA VAL A 179 9.82 3.36 -13.92
C VAL A 179 10.05 4.86 -14.07
N ALA A 180 11.27 5.31 -14.39
CA ALA A 180 11.59 6.73 -14.54
C ALA A 180 10.97 7.39 -15.78
N ALA A 181 10.62 6.60 -16.80
CA ALA A 181 9.97 7.08 -18.04
C ALA A 181 8.44 7.21 -17.93
N ARG A 182 7.84 6.97 -16.76
CA ARG A 182 6.38 6.95 -16.55
C ARG A 182 5.94 7.94 -15.47
N PRO A 183 4.69 8.46 -15.54
CA PRO A 183 4.13 9.26 -14.46
C PRO A 183 4.02 8.43 -13.17
N LEU A 184 3.85 9.09 -12.02
CA LEU A 184 3.72 8.42 -10.72
C LEU A 184 2.53 7.45 -10.67
N LEU A 185 1.41 7.82 -11.30
CA LEU A 185 0.20 7.02 -11.47
C LEU A 185 -0.36 7.22 -12.89
N THR A 186 -1.20 6.31 -13.36
CA THR A 186 -2.11 6.58 -14.50
C THR A 186 -3.57 6.51 -14.04
N ALA A 187 -4.42 7.30 -14.69
CA ALA A 187 -5.87 7.26 -14.54
C ALA A 187 -6.48 7.31 -15.95
N GLU A 188 -7.32 6.33 -16.26
CA GLU A 188 -7.84 6.06 -17.61
C GLU A 188 -9.37 5.88 -17.56
N ARG A 189 -10.09 6.43 -18.54
CA ARG A 189 -11.49 6.09 -18.82
C ARG A 189 -11.51 4.99 -19.88
N LEU A 190 -12.19 3.88 -19.61
CA LEU A 190 -12.18 2.70 -20.48
C LEU A 190 -13.41 2.57 -21.39
N ASP A 191 -14.53 3.18 -21.03
CA ASP A 191 -15.80 3.12 -21.77
C ASP A 191 -16.69 4.34 -21.51
N ASP A 192 -17.89 4.31 -22.10
CA ASP A 192 -18.93 5.35 -22.00
C ASP A 192 -20.14 4.89 -21.16
N ALA A 193 -19.92 4.10 -20.10
CA ALA A 193 -20.97 3.77 -19.14
C ALA A 193 -21.63 5.04 -18.54
N ALA A 194 -22.92 5.00 -18.22
CA ALA A 194 -23.61 6.15 -17.63
C ALA A 194 -23.06 6.52 -16.22
N PRO A 195 -23.13 7.80 -15.80
CA PRO A 195 -22.76 8.23 -14.45
C PRO A 195 -23.44 7.38 -13.36
N VAL A 196 -22.66 6.95 -12.37
CA VAL A 196 -23.10 5.96 -11.37
C VAL A 196 -23.78 6.61 -10.16
N ARG A 197 -23.70 7.95 -10.02
CA ARG A 197 -24.17 8.70 -8.84
C ARG A 197 -25.61 8.39 -8.42
N ASP A 198 -26.52 8.30 -9.38
CA ASP A 198 -27.95 8.05 -9.14
C ASP A 198 -28.25 6.60 -8.70
N ARG A 199 -27.30 5.67 -8.88
CA ARG A 199 -27.47 4.23 -8.59
C ARG A 199 -27.13 3.85 -7.14
N ARG A 200 -26.86 4.83 -6.28
CA ARG A 200 -26.50 4.60 -4.87
C ARG A 200 -27.66 4.79 -3.88
N ASP A 201 -28.67 5.61 -4.20
CA ASP A 201 -29.93 5.71 -3.43
C ASP A 201 -29.74 5.75 -1.89
N GLY A 202 -28.83 6.60 -1.41
CA GLY A 202 -28.47 6.74 0.00
C GLY A 202 -27.52 5.67 0.59
N ARG A 203 -27.31 4.53 -0.08
CA ARG A 203 -26.43 3.44 0.38
C ARG A 203 -24.94 3.85 0.40
N PRO A 204 -24.11 3.23 1.26
CA PRO A 204 -22.67 3.48 1.28
C PRO A 204 -21.96 3.03 -0.02
N LEU A 205 -20.78 3.60 -0.28
CA LEU A 205 -19.89 3.16 -1.36
C LEU A 205 -19.45 1.71 -1.11
N ARG A 206 -19.62 0.83 -2.10
CA ARG A 206 -19.24 -0.59 -2.01
C ARG A 206 -17.89 -0.82 -2.66
N VAL A 207 -16.92 -1.26 -1.86
CA VAL A 207 -15.52 -1.47 -2.28
C VAL A 207 -15.17 -2.95 -2.11
N LEU A 208 -14.85 -3.61 -3.22
CA LEU A 208 -14.35 -4.98 -3.22
C LEU A 208 -12.82 -4.97 -3.12
N ASP A 209 -12.29 -5.48 -2.01
CA ASP A 209 -10.87 -5.44 -1.68
C ASP A 209 -10.21 -6.81 -1.99
N LEU A 210 -9.49 -6.85 -3.10
CA LEU A 210 -8.60 -7.95 -3.50
C LEU A 210 -7.13 -7.54 -3.28
N THR A 211 -6.83 -6.92 -2.15
CA THR A 211 -5.50 -6.46 -1.77
C THR A 211 -4.97 -7.18 -0.53
N ARG A 212 -3.67 -7.02 -0.27
CA ARG A 212 -2.91 -7.79 0.72
C ARG A 212 -1.74 -6.98 1.25
N VAL A 213 -1.10 -7.49 2.31
CA VAL A 213 0.09 -6.88 2.94
C VAL A 213 -0.27 -5.52 3.56
N ILE A 214 0.29 -4.40 3.08
CA ILE A 214 0.12 -3.07 3.67
C ILE A 214 -0.52 -2.09 2.69
N ALA A 215 0.07 -1.85 1.52
CA ALA A 215 -0.29 -0.70 0.69
C ALA A 215 -1.75 -0.66 0.20
N GLY A 216 -2.22 -1.75 -0.40
CA GLY A 216 -3.62 -1.86 -0.81
C GLY A 216 -4.57 -1.83 0.38
N PRO A 217 -4.30 -2.58 1.47
CA PRO A 217 -5.07 -2.50 2.71
C PRO A 217 -5.10 -1.11 3.37
N VAL A 218 -4.03 -0.31 3.27
CA VAL A 218 -3.99 1.10 3.69
C VAL A 218 -4.95 1.94 2.85
N ALA A 219 -4.99 1.73 1.53
CA ALA A 219 -5.96 2.38 0.66
C ALA A 219 -7.41 2.02 1.03
N THR A 220 -7.69 0.73 1.20
CA THR A 220 -9.06 0.26 1.44
C THR A 220 -9.55 0.53 2.87
N ARG A 221 -8.68 0.52 3.90
CA ARG A 221 -9.06 1.00 5.25
C ARG A 221 -9.33 2.51 5.26
N THR A 222 -8.61 3.29 4.44
CA THR A 222 -8.88 4.73 4.26
C THR A 222 -10.24 4.98 3.60
N LEU A 223 -10.66 4.14 2.64
CA LEU A 223 -12.01 4.21 2.08
C LEU A 223 -13.09 3.80 3.12
N ALA A 224 -12.82 2.78 3.95
CA ALA A 224 -13.73 2.33 5.02
C ALA A 224 -13.96 3.42 6.09
N LEU A 225 -12.89 4.12 6.49
CA LEU A 225 -12.96 5.30 7.36
C LEU A 225 -13.93 6.35 6.81
N LEU A 226 -13.85 6.62 5.50
CA LEU A 226 -14.68 7.59 4.80
C LEU A 226 -16.12 7.09 4.50
N GLY A 227 -16.57 6.03 5.18
CA GLY A 227 -17.95 5.55 5.14
C GLY A 227 -18.27 4.53 4.04
N ALA A 228 -17.26 3.90 3.43
CA ALA A 228 -17.47 2.79 2.49
C ALA A 228 -17.75 1.46 3.20
N ASP A 229 -18.65 0.64 2.64
CA ASP A 229 -18.73 -0.79 2.95
C ASP A 229 -17.62 -1.50 2.16
N VAL A 230 -16.55 -1.85 2.87
CA VAL A 230 -15.35 -2.46 2.29
C VAL A 230 -15.29 -3.93 2.63
N LEU A 231 -15.51 -4.78 1.63
CA LEU A 231 -15.48 -6.23 1.74
C LEU A 231 -14.20 -6.78 1.11
N ARG A 232 -13.30 -7.29 1.94
CA ARG A 232 -12.10 -8.00 1.51
C ARG A 232 -12.40 -9.48 1.24
N ILE A 233 -11.87 -10.00 0.14
CA ILE A 233 -11.96 -11.42 -0.23
C ILE A 233 -10.57 -12.05 -0.25
N ASP A 234 -10.30 -12.98 0.67
CA ASP A 234 -9.07 -13.78 0.68
C ASP A 234 -9.26 -15.19 0.08
N PRO A 235 -8.24 -15.74 -0.62
CA PRO A 235 -8.22 -17.15 -1.01
C PRO A 235 -7.91 -18.03 0.22
N PRO A 236 -8.79 -18.97 0.62
CA PRO A 236 -8.63 -19.73 1.87
C PRO A 236 -7.38 -20.61 1.90
N HIS A 237 -6.85 -21.00 0.73
CA HIS A 237 -5.61 -21.78 0.60
C HIS A 237 -4.32 -20.93 0.70
N ARG A 238 -4.43 -19.60 0.90
CA ARG A 238 -3.33 -18.67 1.19
C ARG A 238 -3.81 -17.60 2.18
N PRO A 239 -4.01 -17.91 3.47
CA PRO A 239 -4.43 -16.90 4.46
C PRO A 239 -3.45 -15.72 4.57
N GLU A 240 -3.89 -14.61 5.14
CA GLU A 240 -3.01 -13.49 5.51
C GLU A 240 -2.26 -13.78 6.83
N LEU A 241 -1.16 -13.06 7.06
CA LEU A 241 -0.45 -13.15 8.34
C LEU A 241 -1.32 -12.49 9.43
N PRO A 242 -1.64 -13.16 10.56
CA PRO A 242 -2.60 -12.64 11.54
C PRO A 242 -2.24 -11.26 12.10
N ASP A 243 -0.95 -11.02 12.37
CA ASP A 243 -0.44 -9.73 12.85
C ASP A 243 -0.59 -8.62 11.79
N GLN A 244 -0.44 -8.95 10.50
CA GLN A 244 -0.62 -8.01 9.39
C GLN A 244 -2.09 -7.64 9.21
N HIS A 245 -2.96 -8.66 9.19
CA HIS A 245 -4.42 -8.53 9.14
C HIS A 245 -4.95 -7.62 10.26
N THR A 246 -4.43 -7.80 11.49
CA THR A 246 -4.86 -7.05 12.66
C THR A 246 -4.58 -5.54 12.54
N ASP A 247 -3.45 -5.13 11.95
CA ASP A 247 -3.18 -3.71 11.70
C ASP A 247 -4.03 -3.15 10.55
N THR A 248 -4.07 -3.85 9.41
CA THR A 248 -4.51 -3.23 8.16
C THR A 248 -5.99 -3.39 7.84
N ASP A 249 -6.69 -4.32 8.50
CA ASP A 249 -8.09 -4.63 8.18
C ASP A 249 -9.09 -4.04 9.20
N ILE A 250 -8.64 -3.10 10.02
CA ILE A 250 -9.49 -2.20 10.80
C ILE A 250 -10.47 -1.42 9.90
N GLY A 251 -11.71 -1.23 10.37
CA GLY A 251 -12.80 -0.64 9.59
C GLY A 251 -13.44 -1.55 8.52
N LYS A 252 -12.79 -2.64 8.11
CA LYS A 252 -13.23 -3.49 6.99
C LYS A 252 -14.00 -4.74 7.44
N ARG A 253 -14.66 -5.39 6.47
CA ARG A 253 -15.22 -6.75 6.56
C ARG A 253 -14.35 -7.70 5.75
N THR A 254 -14.19 -8.95 6.20
CA THR A 254 -13.33 -9.94 5.51
C THR A 254 -14.02 -11.30 5.37
N ALA A 255 -14.12 -11.80 4.14
CA ALA A 255 -14.69 -13.10 3.79
C ALA A 255 -13.68 -13.93 2.96
N ALA A 256 -13.92 -15.25 2.84
CA ALA A 256 -13.05 -16.15 2.09
C ALA A 256 -13.79 -16.81 0.92
N LEU A 257 -13.22 -16.72 -0.29
CA LEU A 257 -13.74 -17.36 -1.51
C LEU A 257 -12.63 -18.16 -2.22
N ASP A 258 -12.87 -19.45 -2.45
CA ASP A 258 -11.99 -20.26 -3.28
C ASP A 258 -12.43 -20.19 -4.74
N LEU A 259 -11.80 -19.30 -5.50
CA LEU A 259 -12.11 -19.08 -6.93
C LEU A 259 -11.71 -20.27 -7.84
N ALA A 260 -11.28 -21.41 -7.29
CA ALA A 260 -11.35 -22.69 -8.00
C ALA A 260 -12.79 -23.22 -8.13
N ARG A 261 -13.67 -22.92 -7.16
CA ARG A 261 -15.05 -23.42 -7.09
C ARG A 261 -16.02 -22.58 -7.93
N PRO A 262 -16.90 -23.19 -8.78
CA PRO A 262 -17.93 -22.45 -9.53
C PRO A 262 -19.05 -21.83 -8.70
N SER A 263 -19.19 -22.20 -7.42
CA SER A 263 -20.03 -21.49 -6.44
C SER A 263 -19.46 -20.10 -6.17
N ASP A 264 -18.22 -20.08 -5.71
CA ASP A 264 -17.51 -18.91 -5.20
C ASP A 264 -17.22 -17.89 -6.29
N ARG A 265 -17.05 -18.34 -7.54
CA ARG A 265 -17.00 -17.44 -8.71
C ARG A 265 -18.31 -16.68 -8.89
N ARG A 266 -19.47 -17.35 -8.81
CA ARG A 266 -20.77 -16.66 -8.94
C ARG A 266 -20.99 -15.66 -7.81
N THR A 267 -20.62 -16.01 -6.57
CA THR A 267 -20.64 -15.05 -5.45
C THR A 267 -19.70 -13.86 -5.69
N LEU A 268 -18.51 -14.08 -6.26
CA LEU A 268 -17.62 -12.98 -6.66
C LEU A 268 -18.23 -12.12 -7.78
N ASP A 269 -18.87 -12.75 -8.77
CA ASP A 269 -19.53 -12.06 -9.88
C ASP A 269 -20.74 -11.22 -9.41
N GLU A 270 -21.55 -11.75 -8.49
CA GLU A 270 -22.69 -11.09 -7.83
C GLU A 270 -22.23 -9.88 -6.98
N LEU A 271 -21.09 -10.02 -6.28
CA LEU A 271 -20.45 -8.91 -5.56
C LEU A 271 -19.91 -7.84 -6.53
N LEU A 272 -19.27 -8.23 -7.63
CA LEU A 272 -18.75 -7.32 -8.67
C LEU A 272 -19.87 -6.55 -9.38
N ASP A 273 -20.98 -7.21 -9.71
CA ASP A 273 -22.17 -6.61 -10.35
C ASP A 273 -22.79 -5.48 -9.51
N SER A 274 -22.46 -5.41 -8.22
CA SER A 274 -23.04 -4.50 -7.24
C SER A 274 -22.00 -3.68 -6.45
N ALA A 275 -20.73 -3.71 -6.88
CA ALA A 275 -19.63 -2.88 -6.36
C ALA A 275 -19.55 -1.52 -7.08
N ASP A 276 -19.14 -0.47 -6.37
CA ASP A 276 -18.75 0.81 -6.99
C ASP A 276 -17.23 0.86 -7.29
N VAL A 277 -16.43 0.14 -6.50
CA VAL A 277 -14.96 0.11 -6.60
C VAL A 277 -14.43 -1.33 -6.48
N LEU A 278 -13.42 -1.66 -7.28
CA LEU A 278 -12.57 -2.85 -7.13
C LEU A 278 -11.12 -2.41 -6.91
N VAL A 279 -10.48 -2.85 -5.83
CA VAL A 279 -9.05 -2.59 -5.58
C VAL A 279 -8.28 -3.92 -5.62
N THR A 280 -7.21 -4.00 -6.41
CA THR A 280 -6.41 -5.24 -6.57
C THR A 280 -4.93 -4.99 -6.25
N GLY A 281 -4.36 -5.79 -5.33
CA GLY A 281 -2.94 -5.71 -4.93
C GLY A 281 -2.09 -6.91 -5.37
N TYR A 282 -2.62 -7.76 -6.25
CA TYR A 282 -1.89 -8.89 -6.81
C TYR A 282 -1.01 -8.43 -7.99
N ARG A 283 0.03 -9.21 -8.30
CA ARG A 283 0.83 -8.97 -9.53
C ARG A 283 -0.08 -8.94 -10.78
N PRO A 284 0.28 -8.16 -11.82
CA PRO A 284 -0.31 -8.25 -13.16
C PRO A 284 -0.44 -9.71 -13.68
N GLY A 285 -1.42 -9.98 -14.53
CA GLY A 285 -1.77 -11.34 -14.98
C GLY A 285 -2.50 -12.22 -13.94
N ALA A 286 -2.26 -12.05 -12.63
CA ALA A 286 -2.65 -13.05 -11.62
C ALA A 286 -4.16 -13.27 -11.45
N LEU A 287 -5.00 -12.29 -11.83
CA LEU A 287 -6.46 -12.32 -11.64
C LEU A 287 -7.27 -12.28 -12.95
N GLU A 288 -6.63 -12.13 -14.11
CA GLU A 288 -7.33 -11.86 -15.38
C GLU A 288 -8.30 -12.97 -15.80
N ARG A 289 -7.94 -14.24 -15.51
CA ARG A 289 -8.81 -15.42 -15.72
C ARG A 289 -10.11 -15.43 -14.91
N PHE A 290 -10.34 -14.45 -14.02
CA PHE A 290 -11.55 -14.31 -13.22
C PHE A 290 -12.50 -13.21 -13.73
N GLY A 291 -12.20 -12.54 -14.84
CA GLY A 291 -13.18 -11.68 -15.53
C GLY A 291 -13.66 -10.47 -14.71
N LEU A 292 -12.78 -9.88 -13.89
CA LEU A 292 -13.12 -8.85 -12.87
C LEU A 292 -13.58 -7.47 -13.41
N HIS A 293 -13.93 -7.37 -14.69
CA HIS A 293 -14.34 -6.12 -15.32
C HIS A 293 -15.86 -5.98 -15.30
N ARG A 294 -16.37 -4.77 -15.01
CA ARG A 294 -17.79 -4.39 -15.08
C ARG A 294 -17.93 -2.94 -15.58
N PRO A 295 -18.90 -2.62 -16.46
CA PRO A 295 -19.14 -1.24 -16.91
C PRO A 295 -19.52 -0.31 -15.75
N GLY A 296 -18.89 0.86 -15.67
CA GLY A 296 -19.08 1.84 -14.61
C GLY A 296 -18.31 1.55 -13.32
N LEU A 297 -17.48 0.50 -13.26
CA LEU A 297 -16.66 0.20 -12.09
C LEU A 297 -15.44 1.14 -12.00
N VAL A 298 -15.04 1.54 -10.79
CA VAL A 298 -13.71 2.15 -10.55
C VAL A 298 -12.73 1.05 -10.16
N VAL A 299 -11.79 0.73 -11.05
CA VAL A 299 -10.78 -0.31 -10.84
C VAL A 299 -9.44 0.32 -10.47
N ALA A 300 -8.91 -0.02 -9.29
CA ALA A 300 -7.62 0.47 -8.81
C ALA A 300 -6.61 -0.68 -8.71
N ARG A 301 -5.59 -0.65 -9.58
CA ARG A 301 -4.54 -1.68 -9.65
C ARG A 301 -3.25 -1.19 -9.01
N LEU A 302 -2.80 -1.90 -7.99
CA LEU A 302 -1.53 -1.66 -7.31
C LEU A 302 -0.56 -2.83 -7.53
N SER A 303 0.69 -2.51 -7.81
CA SER A 303 1.76 -3.50 -8.00
C SER A 303 3.07 -3.05 -7.35
N ALA A 304 4.10 -3.91 -7.33
CA ALA A 304 5.42 -3.50 -6.86
C ALA A 304 6.22 -2.74 -7.95
N TRP A 305 6.10 -3.15 -9.22
CA TRP A 305 7.03 -2.77 -10.30
C TRP A 305 6.39 -2.08 -11.51
N GLY A 306 5.05 -2.02 -11.56
CA GLY A 306 4.27 -1.70 -12.76
C GLY A 306 3.72 -2.94 -13.46
N ASP A 307 2.89 -2.76 -14.49
CA ASP A 307 2.49 -3.80 -15.46
C ASP A 307 3.32 -3.74 -16.75
N TYR A 308 4.57 -3.28 -16.63
CA TYR A 308 5.48 -2.96 -17.72
C TYR A 308 6.92 -3.39 -17.41
N GLY A 309 7.76 -3.45 -18.45
CA GLY A 309 9.18 -3.83 -18.33
C GLY A 309 9.41 -5.30 -17.93
N PRO A 310 10.67 -5.75 -17.85
CA PRO A 310 11.00 -7.15 -17.57
C PRO A 310 10.55 -7.65 -16.18
N TRP A 311 10.13 -6.77 -15.28
CA TRP A 311 9.64 -7.13 -13.94
C TRP A 311 8.13 -6.91 -13.77
N GLY A 312 7.38 -6.57 -14.82
CA GLY A 312 5.93 -6.30 -14.71
C GLY A 312 5.12 -7.46 -14.09
N GLU A 313 5.54 -8.72 -14.33
CA GLU A 313 4.93 -9.91 -13.72
C GLU A 313 5.61 -10.36 -12.41
N ARG A 314 6.65 -9.67 -11.92
CA ARG A 314 7.29 -10.06 -10.65
C ARG A 314 6.40 -9.68 -9.46
N ARG A 315 6.39 -10.54 -8.44
CA ARG A 315 5.97 -10.15 -7.08
C ARG A 315 7.01 -9.20 -6.49
N GLY A 316 6.61 -8.38 -5.53
CA GLY A 316 7.50 -7.50 -4.77
C GLY A 316 6.80 -6.97 -3.53
N PHE A 317 7.57 -6.30 -2.68
CA PHE A 317 7.19 -5.71 -1.39
C PHE A 317 8.03 -4.43 -1.23
N ASP A 318 7.58 -3.46 -0.43
CA ASP A 318 8.33 -2.21 -0.14
C ASP A 318 9.82 -2.48 0.14
N SER A 319 10.12 -3.35 1.11
CA SER A 319 11.49 -3.74 1.47
C SER A 319 12.34 -4.35 0.35
N LEU A 320 11.74 -4.84 -0.74
CA LEU A 320 12.45 -5.30 -1.95
C LEU A 320 12.59 -4.17 -2.99
N VAL A 321 11.58 -3.31 -3.10
CA VAL A 321 11.63 -2.10 -3.94
C VAL A 321 12.73 -1.16 -3.45
N GLN A 322 12.87 -0.94 -2.13
CA GLN A 322 13.96 -0.14 -1.55
C GLN A 322 15.36 -0.65 -1.97
N VAL A 323 15.51 -1.96 -2.15
CA VAL A 323 16.80 -2.63 -2.42
C VAL A 323 17.13 -2.66 -3.91
N ALA A 324 16.11 -2.78 -4.77
CA ALA A 324 16.28 -2.62 -6.22
C ALA A 324 16.51 -1.16 -6.65
N SER A 325 15.84 -0.20 -6.01
CA SER A 325 15.80 1.21 -6.41
C SER A 325 17.01 2.05 -5.99
N GLY A 326 17.86 1.52 -5.11
CA GLY A 326 18.98 2.25 -4.52
C GLY A 326 18.66 2.97 -3.20
N ILE A 327 17.40 3.03 -2.75
CA ILE A 327 17.01 3.61 -1.46
C ILE A 327 17.80 2.98 -0.30
N ALA A 328 17.96 1.65 -0.29
CA ALA A 328 18.72 0.95 0.74
C ALA A 328 20.22 1.34 0.76
N VAL A 329 20.81 1.63 -0.41
CA VAL A 329 22.17 2.18 -0.51
C VAL A 329 22.21 3.63 -0.04
N THR A 330 21.22 4.45 -0.42
CA THR A 330 21.11 5.85 -0.01
C THR A 330 21.04 5.99 1.51
N GLU A 331 20.17 5.24 2.19
CA GLU A 331 20.02 5.29 3.65
C GLU A 331 21.25 4.77 4.42
N GLY A 332 21.91 3.74 3.89
CA GLY A 332 23.10 3.11 4.47
C GLY A 332 24.37 3.39 3.66
N SER A 333 24.93 2.32 3.10
CA SER A 333 25.96 2.31 2.05
C SER A 333 25.86 1.00 1.23
N PRO A 334 26.66 0.83 0.15
CA PRO A 334 26.75 -0.47 -0.55
C PRO A 334 27.28 -1.60 0.35
N GLU A 335 28.17 -1.29 1.29
CA GLU A 335 28.78 -2.25 2.23
C GLU A 335 27.84 -2.61 3.38
N GLN A 336 27.00 -1.66 3.81
CA GLN A 336 26.04 -1.80 4.90
C GLN A 336 24.69 -1.16 4.49
N PRO A 337 23.81 -1.89 3.76
CA PRO A 337 22.54 -1.34 3.31
C PRO A 337 21.61 -0.99 4.47
N GLY A 338 20.97 0.18 4.35
CA GLY A 338 19.94 0.66 5.27
C GLY A 338 18.54 0.25 4.84
N ALA A 339 17.54 0.81 5.54
CA ALA A 339 16.14 0.73 5.18
C ALA A 339 15.43 2.01 5.65
N LEU A 340 14.32 2.36 5.00
CA LEU A 340 13.48 3.47 5.43
C LEU A 340 12.92 3.21 6.84
N PRO A 341 12.72 4.26 7.67
CA PRO A 341 12.16 4.15 9.02
C PRO A 341 10.69 3.73 9.08
N ALA A 342 10.03 3.45 7.95
CA ALA A 342 8.66 2.98 7.79
C ALA A 342 8.57 2.03 6.58
N GLN A 343 7.45 1.32 6.39
CA GLN A 343 7.08 0.83 5.05
C GLN A 343 6.45 1.98 4.25
N ALA A 344 7.27 3.00 3.99
CA ALA A 344 6.85 4.29 3.48
C ALA A 344 6.33 4.24 2.04
N LEU A 345 6.88 3.33 1.22
CA LEU A 345 6.39 3.11 -0.14
C LEU A 345 5.02 2.47 -0.08
N ASP A 346 4.82 1.50 0.83
CA ASP A 346 3.52 0.86 0.99
C ASP A 346 2.47 1.86 1.51
N HIS A 347 2.72 2.54 2.63
CA HIS A 347 1.75 3.49 3.21
C HIS A 347 1.49 4.68 2.27
N GLY A 348 2.53 5.29 1.70
CA GLY A 348 2.39 6.41 0.77
C GLY A 348 1.62 6.04 -0.50
N SER A 349 1.89 4.86 -1.06
CA SER A 349 1.12 4.35 -2.21
C SER A 349 -0.33 4.04 -1.82
N GLY A 350 -0.58 3.58 -0.60
CA GLY A 350 -1.93 3.34 -0.09
C GLY A 350 -2.78 4.61 0.00
N TYR A 351 -2.28 5.68 0.60
CA TYR A 351 -2.98 6.96 0.66
C TYR A 351 -3.16 7.57 -0.74
N LEU A 352 -2.15 7.49 -1.62
CA LEU A 352 -2.26 7.96 -3.00
C LEU A 352 -3.29 7.17 -3.83
N LEU A 353 -3.38 5.85 -3.63
CA LEU A 353 -4.38 5.00 -4.29
C LEU A 353 -5.81 5.31 -3.80
N ALA A 354 -5.99 5.56 -2.51
CA ALA A 354 -7.28 6.03 -1.98
C ALA A 354 -7.67 7.39 -2.56
N ALA A 355 -6.73 8.34 -2.65
CA ALA A 355 -6.95 9.63 -3.31
C ALA A 355 -7.37 9.45 -4.77
N ALA A 356 -6.69 8.58 -5.52
CA ALA A 356 -6.99 8.29 -6.93
C ALA A 356 -8.35 7.60 -7.14
N VAL A 357 -8.79 6.73 -6.22
CA VAL A 357 -10.15 6.17 -6.22
C VAL A 357 -11.20 7.25 -5.99
N LEU A 358 -11.02 8.08 -4.96
CA LEU A 358 -11.95 9.16 -4.62
C LEU A 358 -12.06 10.20 -5.74
N ARG A 359 -10.94 10.52 -6.40
CA ARG A 359 -10.87 11.33 -7.62
C ARG A 359 -11.60 10.70 -8.80
N SER A 360 -11.29 9.44 -9.12
CA SER A 360 -11.94 8.68 -10.21
C SER A 360 -13.46 8.63 -10.04
N LEU A 361 -13.95 8.39 -8.83
CA LEU A 361 -15.38 8.43 -8.50
C LEU A 361 -15.98 9.84 -8.66
N THR A 362 -15.21 10.89 -8.32
CA THR A 362 -15.67 12.29 -8.39
C THR A 362 -15.70 12.83 -9.81
N GLU A 363 -14.88 12.29 -10.71
CA GLU A 363 -14.99 12.49 -12.16
C GLU A 363 -16.15 11.68 -12.74
N GLN A 364 -16.22 10.37 -12.46
CA GLN A 364 -17.27 9.46 -12.94
C GLN A 364 -18.69 9.93 -12.53
N ASP A 365 -18.83 10.57 -11.37
CA ASP A 365 -20.07 11.20 -10.91
C ASP A 365 -20.48 12.45 -11.73
N ARG A 366 -19.62 12.91 -12.66
CA ARG A 366 -19.84 14.00 -13.62
C ARG A 366 -19.93 13.50 -15.07
N ASP A 367 -19.05 12.57 -15.48
CA ASP A 367 -18.87 12.17 -16.89
C ASP A 367 -19.19 10.70 -17.22
N GLY A 368 -19.35 9.83 -16.21
CA GLY A 368 -19.54 8.39 -16.39
C GLY A 368 -18.28 7.62 -16.73
N GLY A 369 -18.43 6.44 -17.33
CA GLY A 369 -17.36 5.55 -17.76
C GLY A 369 -16.73 4.71 -16.65
N THR A 370 -16.35 3.48 -16.98
CA THR A 370 -15.41 2.67 -16.18
C THR A 370 -14.09 3.42 -16.05
N ARG A 371 -13.56 3.52 -14.82
CA ARG A 371 -12.25 4.14 -14.54
C ARG A 371 -11.23 3.06 -14.19
N LEU A 372 -10.00 3.23 -14.65
CA LEU A 372 -8.86 2.39 -14.30
C LEU A 372 -7.70 3.25 -13.81
N VAL A 373 -7.32 3.07 -12.54
CA VAL A 373 -6.12 3.66 -11.94
C VAL A 373 -5.02 2.61 -11.84
N ARG A 374 -3.78 2.99 -12.15
CA ARG A 374 -2.57 2.19 -11.92
C ARG A 374 -1.57 2.93 -11.05
N LEU A 375 -0.96 2.20 -10.11
CA LEU A 375 0.16 2.67 -9.28
C LEU A 375 1.15 1.52 -9.02
N ALA A 376 2.43 1.85 -8.86
CA ALA A 376 3.44 0.90 -8.41
C ALA A 376 4.34 1.47 -7.30
N LEU A 377 4.69 0.63 -6.34
CA LEU A 377 5.60 0.99 -5.24
C LEU A 377 6.93 1.57 -5.75
N ALA A 378 7.43 1.08 -6.89
CA ALA A 378 8.65 1.59 -7.54
C ALA A 378 8.51 3.02 -8.08
N GLN A 379 7.33 3.45 -8.50
CA GLN A 379 7.07 4.85 -8.92
C GLN A 379 7.05 5.76 -7.68
N THR A 380 6.40 5.35 -6.59
CA THR A 380 6.45 6.05 -5.29
C THR A 380 7.89 6.16 -4.76
N GLY A 381 8.68 5.08 -4.89
CA GLY A 381 10.09 5.07 -4.49
C GLY A 381 11.00 5.94 -5.36
N HIS A 382 10.64 6.18 -6.62
CA HIS A 382 11.34 7.13 -7.48
C HIS A 382 11.08 8.60 -7.07
N TRP A 383 9.85 8.91 -6.65
CA TRP A 383 9.41 10.25 -6.27
C TRP A 383 9.95 10.73 -4.89
N LEU A 384 10.25 9.81 -3.96
CA LEU A 384 10.65 10.00 -2.55
C LEU A 384 12.04 10.67 -2.30
N SER A 385 12.43 11.82 -2.89
CA SER A 385 13.88 12.16 -2.97
C SER A 385 14.60 13.20 -2.02
N THR A 386 13.99 14.20 -1.32
CA THR A 386 14.67 15.07 -0.26
C THR A 386 13.71 15.74 0.81
N ALA A 387 13.89 15.87 2.16
CA ALA A 387 14.48 15.06 3.28
C ALA A 387 14.07 15.54 4.75
N LEU A 388 14.25 14.72 5.84
CA LEU A 388 14.35 15.04 7.32
C LEU A 388 13.06 15.07 8.27
N PRO A 389 13.08 15.37 9.63
CA PRO A 389 13.66 14.63 10.82
C PRO A 389 12.76 13.84 11.89
N ARG A 390 12.52 14.20 13.20
CA ARG A 390 12.03 13.27 14.31
C ARG A 390 11.09 13.78 15.47
N TYR A 391 10.18 12.92 16.03
CA TYR A 391 9.32 13.13 17.25
C TYR A 391 8.74 11.82 17.95
N GLU A 392 7.90 11.93 19.01
CA GLU A 392 7.35 10.95 20.01
C GLU A 392 5.83 10.59 19.89
N PRO A 393 5.39 9.33 19.72
CA PRO A 393 4.07 8.96 19.15
C PRO A 393 2.77 9.15 20.00
N GLU A 394 2.85 9.33 21.31
CA GLU A 394 1.80 8.95 22.28
C GLU A 394 0.36 9.41 22.00
N ARG A 395 0.15 10.62 21.47
CA ARG A 395 -1.17 11.27 21.38
C ARG A 395 -2.04 10.85 20.18
N HIS A 396 -1.53 10.03 19.27
CA HIS A 396 -2.25 9.57 18.06
C HIS A 396 -2.60 8.08 18.09
N LEU A 397 -2.57 7.51 19.29
CA LEU A 397 -2.88 6.12 19.57
C LEU A 397 -4.17 6.05 20.37
N ALA A 398 -5.08 5.19 19.94
CA ALA A 398 -6.36 4.93 20.61
C ALA A 398 -6.44 3.47 21.06
N GLU A 399 -7.38 3.17 21.95
CA GLU A 399 -7.65 1.82 22.44
C GLU A 399 -9.13 1.46 22.32
N ARG A 400 -9.41 0.19 21.99
CA ARG A 400 -10.77 -0.38 21.96
C ARG A 400 -10.71 -1.90 22.12
N ASP A 401 -11.81 -2.49 22.57
CA ASP A 401 -11.98 -3.94 22.56
C ASP A 401 -12.37 -4.44 21.16
N SER A 402 -12.05 -5.71 20.85
CA SER A 402 -12.29 -6.32 19.54
C SER A 402 -12.49 -7.85 19.63
N PRO A 403 -12.98 -8.50 18.56
CA PRO A 403 -12.95 -9.96 18.43
C PRO A 403 -11.55 -10.59 18.47
N LEU A 404 -10.48 -9.79 18.44
CA LEU A 404 -9.08 -10.23 18.49
C LEU A 404 -8.42 -9.97 19.85
N GLY A 405 -9.14 -9.44 20.85
CA GLY A 405 -8.60 -8.99 22.14
C GLY A 405 -8.68 -7.46 22.30
N ARG A 406 -8.03 -6.91 23.32
CA ARG A 406 -7.95 -5.44 23.51
C ARG A 406 -6.84 -4.86 22.64
N LEU A 407 -7.21 -3.92 21.78
CA LEU A 407 -6.34 -3.29 20.80
C LEU A 407 -5.83 -1.94 21.30
N ARG A 408 -4.54 -1.66 21.05
CA ARG A 408 -3.98 -0.31 20.95
C ARG A 408 -3.50 -0.11 19.52
N TYR A 409 -3.94 0.95 18.84
CA TYR A 409 -3.79 1.13 17.39
C TYR A 409 -3.64 2.61 17.01
N ALA A 410 -3.16 2.88 15.79
CA ALA A 410 -3.04 4.23 15.26
C ALA A 410 -4.39 4.79 14.77
N LEU A 411 -4.67 6.05 15.11
CA LEU A 411 -5.73 6.81 14.46
C LEU A 411 -5.37 7.09 12.99
N SER A 412 -6.37 7.38 12.17
CA SER A 412 -6.12 7.81 10.79
C SER A 412 -5.45 9.19 10.75
N PRO A 413 -4.48 9.42 9.86
CA PRO A 413 -3.90 10.75 9.65
C PRO A 413 -4.73 11.61 8.69
N VAL A 414 -5.73 11.04 8.01
CA VAL A 414 -6.63 11.74 7.09
C VAL A 414 -7.71 12.45 7.92
N ALA A 415 -7.47 13.72 8.27
CA ALA A 415 -8.38 14.54 9.06
C ALA A 415 -8.85 15.79 8.31
N TYR A 416 -10.15 16.10 8.41
CA TYR A 416 -10.76 17.30 7.86
C TYR A 416 -11.94 17.76 8.72
N ASP A 417 -12.35 19.03 8.60
CA ASP A 417 -13.47 19.58 9.36
C ASP A 417 -14.79 18.84 9.07
N GLY A 418 -15.40 18.26 10.11
CA GLY A 418 -16.60 17.41 10.00
C GLY A 418 -16.32 15.94 9.63
N GLY A 419 -15.06 15.55 9.47
CA GLY A 419 -14.66 14.17 9.19
C GLY A 419 -14.69 13.23 10.40
N PRO A 420 -14.59 11.91 10.17
CA PRO A 420 -14.53 10.90 11.22
C PRO A 420 -13.23 11.02 12.04
N ALA A 421 -13.35 11.01 13.36
CA ALA A 421 -12.21 11.10 14.28
C ALA A 421 -11.48 9.76 14.53
N ASP A 422 -12.13 8.63 14.25
CA ASP A 422 -11.62 7.27 14.48
C ASP A 422 -12.34 6.26 13.54
N TRP A 423 -11.81 5.04 13.42
CA TRP A 423 -12.33 3.98 12.56
C TRP A 423 -13.69 3.45 13.05
N SER A 424 -14.62 3.18 12.12
CA SER A 424 -16.00 2.78 12.43
C SER A 424 -16.16 1.45 13.17
N ARG A 425 -15.30 0.46 12.92
CA ARG A 425 -15.25 -0.84 13.62
C ARG A 425 -13.81 -1.33 13.85
N PRO A 426 -13.54 -2.10 14.92
CA PRO A 426 -12.29 -2.87 15.01
C PRO A 426 -12.14 -3.87 13.84
N PRO A 427 -10.93 -4.40 13.60
CA PRO A 427 -10.74 -5.58 12.76
C PRO A 427 -11.51 -6.79 13.31
N GLY A 428 -12.03 -7.62 12.41
CA GLY A 428 -12.66 -8.91 12.73
C GLY A 428 -11.69 -10.09 12.58
N LEU A 429 -12.17 -11.29 12.95
CA LEU A 429 -11.48 -12.55 12.64
C LEU A 429 -11.38 -12.73 11.11
N ALA A 430 -10.22 -13.17 10.63
CA ALA A 430 -9.93 -13.27 9.19
C ALA A 430 -10.87 -14.25 8.48
N GLY A 431 -11.63 -13.75 7.50
CA GLY A 431 -12.58 -14.54 6.71
C GLY A 431 -13.90 -14.87 7.42
N ALA A 432 -14.22 -14.20 8.53
CA ALA A 432 -15.40 -14.51 9.36
C ALA A 432 -16.65 -13.65 9.07
N ASP A 433 -16.57 -12.57 8.29
CA ASP A 433 -17.76 -11.86 7.80
C ASP A 433 -18.36 -12.62 6.59
N ALA A 434 -19.68 -12.52 6.38
CA ALA A 434 -20.33 -13.13 5.22
C ALA A 434 -19.96 -12.41 3.89
N PRO A 435 -19.84 -13.13 2.76
CA PRO A 435 -19.50 -12.57 1.44
C PRO A 435 -20.71 -11.90 0.77
N GLU A 436 -21.38 -11.01 1.49
CA GLU A 436 -22.55 -10.24 1.07
C GLU A 436 -22.34 -8.75 1.39
N TRP A 437 -23.07 -7.84 0.74
CA TRP A 437 -23.03 -6.42 1.10
C TRP A 437 -23.90 -6.12 2.32
N LEU A 438 -23.55 -5.08 3.08
CA LEU A 438 -24.44 -4.57 4.12
C LEU A 438 -25.78 -4.12 3.52
N GLY A 439 -26.85 -4.40 4.26
CA GLY A 439 -28.19 -3.89 3.99
C GLY A 439 -28.27 -2.37 4.15
N SER A 440 -29.24 -1.78 3.45
CA SER A 440 -29.63 -0.36 3.54
C SER A 440 -30.50 -0.09 4.76
#